data_AF-A0A3C2B6P2-F1
#
_entry.id   AF-A0A3C2B6P2-F1
#
_cell.length_a   1.000
_cell.length_b   1.000
_cell.length_c   1.000
_cell.angle_alpha   90.00
_cell.angle_beta   90.00
_cell.angle_gamma   90.00
#
_symmetry.space_group_name_H-M   'P 1'
#
loop_
_entity.id
_entity.type
_entity.pdbx_description
1 polymer ?
#
loop_
_entity_poly.entity_id
_entity_poly.type
_entity_poly.pdbx_seq_one_letter_code
_entity_poly.pdbx_strand_id
1 'polypeptide(L)' 'MADPKVLVMVLAGGEGKRMLPLTQDRAKPAVPFGGGYRIIDFALS' A
#
# COMPACT_ATOMS: atom_id res chain seq x y z
N MET A 1 28.06 -14.26 1.01
CA MET A 1 27.00 -14.78 0.12
C MET A 1 26.57 -13.62 -0.76
N ALA A 2 26.39 -13.81 -2.06
CA ALA A 2 25.97 -12.70 -2.93
C ALA A 2 24.49 -12.40 -2.69
N ASP A 3 24.13 -11.11 -2.56
CA ASP A 3 22.74 -10.72 -2.38
C ASP A 3 21.92 -11.10 -3.63
N PRO A 4 20.74 -11.73 -3.47
CA PRO A 4 19.89 -12.10 -4.59
C PRO A 4 19.39 -10.83 -5.30
N LYS A 5 19.54 -10.79 -6.63
CA LYS A 5 19.06 -9.66 -7.46
C LYS A 5 17.58 -9.86 -7.79
N VAL A 6 16.71 -9.28 -6.98
CA VAL A 6 15.25 -9.35 -7.15
C VAL A 6 14.67 -7.95 -7.31
N LEU A 7 13.80 -7.77 -8.30
CA LEU A 7 13.00 -6.57 -8.49
C LEU A 7 11.57 -6.84 -8.02
N VAL A 8 11.00 -5.94 -7.21
CA VAL A 8 9.60 -5.98 -6.79
C VAL A 8 8.85 -4.82 -7.43
N MET A 9 7.65 -5.09 -7.95
CA MET A 9 6.73 -4.09 -8.49
C MET A 9 5.40 -4.16 -7.74
N VAL A 10 5.04 -3.09 -7.03
CA VAL A 10 3.78 -3.00 -6.28
C VAL A 10 2.75 -2.22 -7.10
N LEU A 11 1.66 -2.89 -7.48
CA LEU A 11 0.53 -2.28 -8.19
C LEU A 11 -0.40 -1.58 -7.20
N ALA A 12 0.03 -0.44 -6.68
CA ALA A 12 -0.64 0.32 -5.62
C ALA A 12 -1.80 1.24 -6.12
N GLY A 13 -2.35 0.99 -7.31
CA GLY A 13 -3.32 1.86 -7.99
C GLY A 13 -4.73 1.27 -8.13
N GLY A 14 -5.72 2.15 -8.21
CA GLY A 14 -7.14 1.81 -8.40
C GLY A 14 -8.06 2.83 -7.72
N GLU A 15 -9.33 2.86 -8.11
CA GLU A 15 -10.26 3.94 -7.76
C GLU A 15 -10.72 3.94 -6.28
N GLY A 16 -10.55 2.84 -5.55
CA GLY A 16 -10.83 2.81 -4.11
C GLY A 16 -12.30 2.99 -3.69
N LYS A 17 -13.26 3.11 -4.62
CA LYS A 17 -14.67 3.53 -4.37
C LYS A 17 -15.39 2.80 -3.22
N ARG A 18 -15.07 1.54 -2.96
CA ARG A 18 -15.70 0.75 -1.87
C ARG A 18 -15.26 1.16 -0.46
N MET A 19 -14.21 1.96 -0.34
CA MET A 19 -13.64 2.43 0.92
C MET A 19 -13.85 3.93 1.14
N LEU A 20 -14.73 4.58 0.37
CA LEU A 20 -15.15 5.93 0.72
C LEU A 20 -15.78 5.96 2.13
N PRO A 21 -15.54 7.00 2.94
CA PRO A 21 -14.79 8.22 2.62
C PRO A 21 -13.27 8.11 2.80
N LEU A 22 -12.75 6.97 3.28
CA LEU A 22 -11.33 6.80 3.61
C LEU A 22 -10.40 6.97 2.40
N THR A 23 -10.90 6.78 1.18
CA THR A 23 -10.16 6.96 -0.08
C THR A 23 -10.58 8.20 -0.86
N GLN A 24 -11.26 9.16 -0.24
CA GLN A 24 -11.71 10.38 -0.94
C GLN A 24 -10.52 11.21 -1.44
N ASP A 25 -9.53 11.42 -0.56
CA ASP A 25 -8.35 12.25 -0.86
C ASP A 25 -7.04 11.43 -0.89
N ARG A 26 -7.14 10.09 -0.84
CA ARG A 26 -5.96 9.20 -0.81
C ARG A 26 -6.22 7.89 -1.54
N ALA A 27 -5.18 7.34 -2.15
CA ALA A 27 -5.23 6.00 -2.72
C ALA A 27 -5.46 4.95 -1.62
N LYS A 28 -6.13 3.85 -1.96
CA LYS A 28 -6.40 2.73 -1.04
C LYS A 28 -5.16 2.27 -0.26
N PRO A 29 -3.95 2.15 -0.85
CA PRO A 29 -2.78 1.70 -0.09
C PRO A 29 -2.28 2.69 0.97
N ALA A 30 -2.64 3.97 0.86
CA ALA A 30 -2.29 5.01 1.82
C ALA A 30 -3.28 5.09 3.01
N VAL A 31 -4.31 4.24 3.05
CA VAL A 31 -5.27 4.19 4.16
C VAL A 31 -4.57 3.72 5.44
N PRO A 32 -4.74 4.44 6.57
CA PRO A 32 -4.20 4.02 7.86
C PRO A 32 -4.71 2.65 8.29
N PHE A 33 -3.83 1.84 8.88
CA PHE A 33 -4.11 0.51 9.37
C PHE A 33 -3.37 0.28 10.69
N GLY A 34 -4.02 -0.34 11.68
CA GLY A 34 -3.36 -0.74 12.93
C GLY A 34 -2.72 0.40 13.73
N GLY A 35 -3.26 1.62 13.64
CA GLY A 35 -2.78 2.80 14.38
C GLY A 35 -1.61 3.52 13.71
N GLY A 36 -0.46 2.85 13.59
CA GLY A 36 0.79 3.45 13.10
C GLY A 36 1.16 3.17 11.65
N TYR A 37 0.40 2.32 10.95
CA TYR A 37 0.77 1.82 9.63
C TYR A 37 -0.19 2.31 8.55
N ARG A 38 0.19 2.03 7.31
CA ARG A 38 -0.64 2.10 6.11
C ARG A 38 -0.70 0.72 5.48
N ILE A 39 -1.72 0.47 4.67
CA ILE A 39 -1.87 -0.81 3.96
C ILE A 39 -0.62 -1.16 3.13
N ILE A 40 0.03 -0.16 2.51
CA ILE A 40 1.22 -0.38 1.69
C ILE A 40 2.44 -0.90 2.48
N ASP A 41 2.51 -0.63 3.79
CA ASP A 41 3.67 -0.97 4.61
C ASP A 41 3.87 -2.50 4.68
N PHE A 42 2.79 -3.28 4.59
CA PHE A 42 2.83 -4.74 4.56
C PHE A 42 3.42 -5.33 3.27
N ALA A 43 3.41 -4.58 2.17
CA ALA A 43 3.97 -5.03 0.91
C ALA A 43 5.46 -4.65 0.75
N LEU A 44 5.94 -3.69 1.54
CA LEU A 44 7.29 -3.13 1.44
C LEU A 44 8.24 -3.56 2.58
N SER A 45 7.71 -4.10 3.69
CA SER A 45 8.49 -4.49 4.87
C SER A 45 9.03 -5.91 4.79
#